data_AF-A0A2R7MIE3-F1
#
_entry.id   AF-A0A2R7MIE3-F1
#
_cell.length_a   1.000
_cell.length_b   1.000
_cell.length_c   1.000
_cell.angle_alpha   90.00
_cell.angle_beta   90.00
_cell.angle_gamma   90.00
#
_symmetry.space_group_name_H-M   'P 1'
#
loop_
_entity.id
_entity.type
_entity.pdbx_description
1 polymer ?
#
loop_
_entity_poly.entity_id
_entity_poly.type
_entity_poly.pdbx_seq_one_letter_code
_entity_poly.pdbx_strand_id
1 'polypeptide(L)'
;MKNLHTNPYIHKEEDKLVNSITGEKLLCGERIFEIIDFIKQPKQYNELEAEFEDIAGDLENIVKILVDKSYIVLNDDYKNAVIKITPH
;
A
#
# COMPACT_ATOMS: atom_id res chain seq x y z
N MET A 1 -0.09 -17.62 1.08
CA MET A 1 -0.78 -16.46 1.68
C MET A 1 0.07 -15.25 1.37
N LYS A 2 -0.51 -14.20 0.77
CA LYS A 2 0.24 -13.03 0.31
C LYS A 2 0.42 -12.08 1.48
N ASN A 3 1.65 -11.64 1.74
CA ASN A 3 1.92 -10.62 2.74
C ASN A 3 1.85 -9.24 2.08
N LEU A 4 1.26 -8.27 2.76
CA LEU A 4 1.18 -6.87 2.38
C LEU A 4 2.34 -6.12 3.00
N HIS A 5 2.96 -5.23 2.23
CA HIS A 5 4.02 -4.38 2.71
C HIS A 5 3.95 -3.00 2.05
N THR A 6 4.18 -1.93 2.78
CA THR A 6 4.29 -0.59 2.22
C THR A 6 5.44 -0.52 1.22
N ASN A 7 5.21 0.09 0.05
CA ASN A 7 6.29 0.29 -0.91
C ASN A 7 7.35 1.23 -0.28
N PRO A 8 8.64 0.86 -0.26
CA PRO A 8 9.71 1.63 0.41
C PRO A 8 9.89 3.04 -0.16
N TYR A 9 9.39 3.32 -1.36
CA TYR A 9 9.46 4.63 -1.98
C TYR A 9 8.28 5.55 -1.64
N ILE A 10 7.35 5.07 -0.81
CA ILE A 10 6.21 5.85 -0.33
C ILE A 10 6.60 6.62 0.93
N HIS A 11 6.26 7.90 0.96
CA HIS A 11 6.34 8.72 2.16
C HIS A 11 5.03 9.47 2.40
N LYS A 12 4.80 9.85 3.65
CA LYS A 12 3.63 10.60 4.10
C LYS A 12 3.96 12.10 4.07
N GLU A 13 3.12 12.90 3.42
CA GLU A 13 2.98 14.35 3.60
C GLU A 13 1.65 14.61 4.35
N GLU A 14 1.45 15.80 4.94
CA GLU A 14 0.32 16.14 5.85
C GLU A 14 -1.00 15.40 5.58
N ASP A 15 -1.53 15.49 4.36
CA ASP A 15 -2.79 14.89 3.92
C ASP A 15 -2.63 13.90 2.74
N LYS A 16 -1.39 13.51 2.41
CA LYS A 16 -1.08 12.79 1.16
C LYS A 16 -0.08 11.66 1.34
N LEU A 17 -0.24 10.61 0.56
CA LEU A 17 0.82 9.65 0.27
C LEU A 17 1.51 10.02 -1.04
N VAL A 18 2.83 10.07 -1.01
CA VAL A 18 3.64 10.40 -2.19
C VAL A 18 4.49 9.21 -2.56
N ASN A 19 4.45 8.83 -3.83
CA ASN A 19 5.33 7.84 -4.41
C ASN A 19 6.53 8.53 -5.08
N SER A 20 7.71 8.39 -4.50
CA SER A 20 8.93 9.04 -5.01
C SER A 20 9.41 8.49 -6.36
N ILE A 21 8.95 7.30 -6.78
CA ILE A 21 9.32 6.71 -8.08
C ILE A 21 8.43 7.22 -9.20
N THR A 22 7.11 7.26 -8.99
CA THR A 22 6.15 7.67 -10.03
C THR A 22 5.82 9.15 -9.98
N GLY A 23 6.11 9.83 -8.86
CA GLY A 23 5.67 11.20 -8.59
C GLY A 23 4.18 11.32 -8.25
N GLU A 24 3.45 10.20 -8.15
CA GLU A 24 2.03 10.23 -7.81
C GLU A 24 1.81 10.69 -6.36
N LYS A 25 0.76 11.50 -6.19
CA LYS A 25 0.26 11.97 -4.90
C LYS A 25 -1.17 11.49 -4.74
N LEU A 26 -1.45 10.80 -3.66
CA LEU A 26 -2.78 10.32 -3.31
C LEU A 26 -3.25 11.06 -2.07
N LEU A 27 -4.35 11.81 -2.20
CA LEU A 27 -5.06 12.38 -1.06
C LEU A 27 -5.64 11.24 -0.22
N CYS A 28 -5.28 11.22 1.05
CA CYS A 28 -5.55 10.09 1.95
C CYS A 28 -6.12 10.62 3.27
N GLY A 29 -7.17 9.97 3.77
CA GLY A 29 -7.63 10.18 5.14
C GLY A 29 -6.74 9.46 6.16
N GLU A 30 -6.95 9.76 7.44
CA GLU A 30 -6.21 9.18 8.57
C GLU A 30 -6.18 7.64 8.52
N ARG A 31 -7.30 7.00 8.18
CA ARG A 31 -7.41 5.53 8.07
C ARG A 31 -6.42 4.92 7.08
N ILE A 32 -6.18 5.57 5.95
CA ILE A 32 -5.21 5.09 4.96
C ILE A 32 -3.79 5.21 5.52
N PHE A 33 -3.49 6.28 6.24
CA PHE A 33 -2.20 6.41 6.91
C PHE A 33 -1.99 5.35 7.98
N GLU A 34 -3.03 5.00 8.74
CA GLU A 34 -2.98 3.91 9.72
C GLU A 34 -2.69 2.57 9.04
N ILE A 35 -3.40 2.24 7.95
CA ILE A 35 -3.14 1.01 7.16
C ILE A 35 -1.67 0.97 6.68
N ILE A 36 -1.18 2.06 6.10
CA ILE A 36 0.21 2.17 5.61
C ILE A 36 1.23 2.03 6.74
N ASP A 37 0.93 2.56 7.94
CA ASP A 37 1.82 2.40 9.09
C ASP A 37 1.82 0.96 9.61
N PHE A 38 0.64 0.36 9.71
CA PHE A 38 0.45 -1.01 10.17
C PHE A 38 1.19 -2.03 9.30
N ILE A 39 1.16 -1.84 7.97
CA ILE A 39 1.87 -2.69 7.00
C ILE A 39 3.27 -2.19 6.63
N LYS A 40 3.84 -1.21 7.36
CA LYS A 40 5.29 -0.93 7.27
C LYS A 40 6.10 -2.18 7.62
N GLN A 41 5.58 -3.02 8.49
CA GLN A 41 6.07 -4.38 8.64
C GLN A 41 5.23 -5.31 7.77
N PRO A 42 5.80 -6.34 7.13
CA PRO A 42 5.01 -7.27 6.34
C PRO A 42 3.91 -7.92 7.18
N LYS A 43 2.64 -7.73 6.79
CA LYS A 43 1.45 -8.25 7.48
C LYS A 43 0.59 -9.10 6.56
N GLN A 44 -0.18 -10.03 7.11
CA GLN A 44 -1.19 -10.75 6.34
C GLN A 44 -2.45 -9.91 6.16
N TYR A 45 -3.19 -10.14 5.08
CA TYR A 45 -4.48 -9.46 4.87
C TYR A 45 -5.46 -9.71 6.01
N ASN A 46 -5.51 -10.93 6.54
CA ASN A 46 -6.36 -11.29 7.67
C ASN A 46 -6.00 -10.51 8.95
N GLU A 47 -4.73 -10.13 9.15
CA GLU A 47 -4.33 -9.25 10.28
C GLU A 47 -4.87 -7.83 10.06
N LEU A 48 -4.90 -7.38 8.81
CA LEU A 48 -5.49 -6.10 8.43
C LEU A 48 -7.00 -6.08 8.68
N GLU A 49 -7.70 -7.13 8.24
CA GLU A 49 -9.15 -7.25 8.43
C GLU A 49 -9.54 -7.28 9.91
N ALA A 50 -8.72 -7.92 10.75
CA ALA A 50 -8.95 -7.97 12.19
C ALA A 50 -8.72 -6.62 12.87
N GLU A 51 -7.71 -5.85 12.47
CA GLU A 51 -7.42 -4.53 13.04
C GLU A 51 -8.39 -3.44 12.55
N PHE A 52 -8.82 -3.55 11.29
CA PHE A 52 -9.68 -2.58 10.61
C PHE A 52 -11.08 -3.17 10.34
N GLU A 53 -11.66 -3.87 11.33
CA GLU A 53 -12.97 -4.50 11.20
C GLU A 53 -14.08 -3.49 10.88
N ASP A 54 -13.93 -2.25 11.34
CA ASP A 54 -14.86 -1.14 11.14
C ASP A 54 -15.02 -0.74 9.67
N ILE A 55 -13.99 -1.00 8.86
CA ILE A 55 -13.96 -0.71 7.42
C ILE A 55 -13.77 -1.97 6.56
N ALA A 56 -13.96 -3.17 7.12
CA ALA A 56 -13.69 -4.44 6.42
C ALA A 56 -14.40 -4.54 5.05
N GLY A 57 -15.61 -3.98 4.92
CA GLY A 57 -16.36 -3.95 3.66
C GLY A 57 -15.71 -3.11 2.56
N ASP A 58 -14.95 -2.08 2.93
CA ASP A 58 -14.23 -1.20 2.00
C ASP A 58 -12.73 -1.51 1.93
N LEU A 59 -12.20 -2.24 2.91
CA LEU A 59 -10.78 -2.55 3.06
C LEU A 59 -10.20 -3.27 1.84
N GLU A 60 -10.94 -4.22 1.27
CA GLU A 60 -10.52 -4.94 0.06
C GLU A 60 -10.31 -3.96 -1.11
N ASN A 61 -11.26 -3.05 -1.32
CA ASN A 61 -11.19 -2.03 -2.37
C ASN A 61 -10.05 -1.04 -2.12
N ILE A 62 -9.88 -0.60 -0.86
CA ILE A 62 -8.79 0.29 -0.45
C ILE A 62 -7.44 -0.35 -0.75
N VAL A 63 -7.21 -1.58 -0.29
CA VAL A 63 -5.96 -2.32 -0.52
C VAL A 63 -5.73 -2.50 -2.02
N LYS A 64 -6.77 -2.84 -2.79
CA LYS A 64 -6.67 -2.99 -4.25
C LYS A 64 -6.23 -1.69 -4.93
N ILE A 65 -6.80 -0.55 -4.56
CA ILE A 65 -6.41 0.77 -5.09
C ILE A 65 -4.96 1.10 -4.72
N LEU A 66 -4.58 0.86 -3.47
CA LEU A 66 -3.22 1.11 -3.00
C LEU A 66 -2.19 0.19 -3.67
N VAL A 67 -2.55 -1.05 -4.02
CA VAL A 67 -1.70 -1.96 -4.79
C VAL A 67 -1.61 -1.51 -6.26
N ASP A 68 -2.73 -1.18 -6.90
CA ASP A 68 -2.77 -0.70 -8.29
C ASP A 68 -1.90 0.54 -8.49
N LYS A 69 -1.99 1.48 -7.55
CA LYS A 69 -1.19 2.71 -7.52
C LYS A 69 0.21 2.53 -6.94
N SER A 70 0.65 1.29 -6.71
CA SER A 70 1.99 0.96 -6.21
C SER A 70 2.35 1.59 -4.86
N TYR A 71 1.36 1.90 -4.00
CA TYR A 71 1.58 2.32 -2.61
C TYR A 71 1.83 1.13 -1.68
N ILE A 72 1.22 -0.03 -1.98
CA ILE A 72 1.41 -1.29 -1.27
C ILE A 72 1.91 -2.35 -2.24
N VAL A 73 2.79 -3.22 -1.77
CA VAL A 73 3.31 -4.38 -2.50
C VAL A 73 2.76 -5.65 -1.87
N LEU A 74 2.27 -6.56 -2.71
CA LEU A 74 1.94 -7.93 -2.31
C LEU A 74 3.19 -8.80 -2.49
N ASN A 75 3.72 -9.35 -1.40
CA ASN A 75 4.86 -10.27 -1.39
C ASN A 75 4.46 -11.64 -1.95
N ASP A 76 4.33 -11.68 -3.27
CA ASP A 76 4.60 -12.83 -4.15
C ASP A 76 5.64 -12.43 -5.23
N ASP A 77 5.88 -11.12 -5.42
CA ASP A 77 6.33 -10.55 -6.70
C ASP A 77 7.48 -9.52 -6.58
N TYR A 78 8.24 -9.52 -5.46
CA TYR A 78 9.39 -8.60 -5.30
C TYR A 78 10.42 -8.73 -6.44
N LYS A 79 10.43 -9.86 -7.16
CA LYS A 79 11.28 -10.08 -8.35
C LYS A 79 10.76 -9.45 -9.64
N ASN A 80 9.49 -9.04 -9.75
CA ASN A 80 8.88 -8.54 -10.99
C ASN A 80 8.60 -7.04 -10.96
N ALA A 81 8.34 -6.44 -9.80
CA ALA A 81 8.11 -5.00 -9.67
C ALA A 81 9.34 -4.15 -10.05
N VAL A 82 10.56 -4.72 -9.98
CA VAL A 82 11.80 -4.05 -10.39
C VAL A 82 12.02 -4.10 -11.92
N ILE A 83 11.33 -4.97 -12.66
CA ILE A 83 11.65 -5.24 -14.08
C ILE A 83 10.93 -4.26 -15.04
N LYS A 84 9.88 -3.54 -14.62
CA LYS A 84 9.10 -2.64 -15.49
C LYS A 84 9.48 -1.16 -15.44
N ILE A 85 10.71 -0.82 -15.02
CA ILE A 85 11.26 0.53 -15.16
C ILE A 85 12.29 0.55 -16.30
N THR A 86 11.86 0.21 -17.52
CA THR A 86 12.67 0.47 -18.72
C THR A 86 12.08 1.71 -19.42
N PRO A 87 12.78 2.85 -19.43
CA PRO A 87 12.34 4.00 -20.22
C PRO A 87 12.60 3.69 -21.71
N HIS A 88 11.58 3.90 -22.54
CA HIS A 88 11.74 4.02 -23.99
C HIS A 88 11.76 5.50 -24.38
#